data_AF-A0A4Q9V3I1-F1
#
_entry.id   AF-A0A4Q9V3I1-F1
#
_cell.length_a   1.000
_cell.length_b   1.000
_cell.length_c   1.000
_cell.angle_alpha   90.00
_cell.angle_beta   90.00
_cell.angle_gamma   90.00
#
_symmetry.space_group_name_H-M   'P 1'
#
loop_
_entity.id
_entity.type
_entity.pdbx_description
1 polymer ?
#
loop_
_entity_poly.entity_id
_entity_poly.type
_entity_poly.pdbx_seq_one_letter_code
_entity_poly.pdbx_strand_id
1 'polypeptide(L)'
;MGFKCTMLSYSPTIPRENITTKPEGGVEAASEQITKYFEGEWRFDRTGDLDEAFNPTDESLWVGTWGDTVVFTGEETLGYLVDEPADNTWFLFTHSMMDACSYRTPPNHRGRVVDLDDSATAEDKVAALEGDLLPFEEPFARGDHNYDDDPEYGYHPLELAESAVLWMFGTEGEGAAEDDVSATMTPIDPGEIILHRFVPAGTPERSESEGDKEKGFFSRLFGGK
;
A
#
# COMPACT_ATOMS: atom_id res chain seq x y z
N MET A 1 -8.30 -13.57 3.53
CA MET A 1 -6.91 -13.23 3.13
C MET A 1 -6.65 -11.91 3.81
N GLY A 2 -5.50 -11.78 4.48
CA GLY A 2 -5.18 -10.53 5.17
C GLY A 2 -4.60 -9.50 4.21
N PHE A 3 -4.57 -8.25 4.65
CA PHE A 3 -4.11 -7.10 3.91
C PHE A 3 -2.62 -7.25 3.52
N LYS A 4 -2.34 -7.01 2.24
CA LYS A 4 -1.01 -6.96 1.67
C LYS A 4 -0.96 -5.76 0.76
N CYS A 5 0.02 -4.89 0.98
CA CYS A 5 0.17 -3.73 0.11
C CYS A 5 1.63 -3.35 -0.03
N THR A 6 2.04 -3.04 -1.25
CA THR A 6 3.28 -2.32 -1.54
C THR A 6 2.91 -1.03 -2.25
N MET A 7 3.20 0.12 -1.66
CA MET A 7 2.97 1.43 -2.29
C MET A 7 4.30 2.16 -2.45
N LEU A 8 4.61 2.53 -3.67
CA LEU A 8 5.70 3.43 -4.01
C LEU A 8 5.11 4.72 -4.55
N SER A 9 5.44 5.86 -3.97
CA SER A 9 4.98 7.15 -4.47
C SER A 9 6.13 8.12 -4.72
N TYR A 10 6.01 8.87 -5.80
CA TYR A 10 6.82 10.07 -6.01
C TYR A 10 5.90 11.28 -5.78
N SER A 11 6.19 12.05 -4.74
CA SER A 11 5.35 13.16 -4.29
C SER A 11 6.17 14.21 -3.52
N PRO A 12 6.08 15.50 -3.87
CA PRO A 12 6.79 16.56 -3.15
C PRO A 12 6.22 16.86 -1.76
N THR A 13 5.03 16.33 -1.46
CA THR A 13 4.33 16.43 -0.19
C THR A 13 3.89 15.04 0.28
N ILE A 14 3.27 14.95 1.46
CA ILE A 14 2.70 13.67 1.94
C ILE A 14 1.64 13.21 0.93
N PRO A 15 1.72 11.99 0.36
CA PRO A 15 0.87 11.58 -0.76
C PRO A 15 -0.63 11.79 -0.53
N ARG A 16 -1.12 11.50 0.68
CA ARG A 16 -2.54 11.69 1.05
C ARG A 16 -3.07 13.10 0.80
N GLU A 17 -2.22 14.12 0.86
CA GLU A 17 -2.64 15.51 0.66
C GLU A 17 -3.11 15.76 -0.78
N ASN A 18 -2.47 15.13 -1.76
CA ASN A 18 -2.90 15.23 -3.15
C ASN A 18 -3.99 14.22 -3.48
N ILE A 19 -3.92 12.99 -2.97
CA ILE A 19 -4.98 11.97 -3.15
C ILE A 19 -6.34 12.53 -2.70
N THR A 20 -6.37 13.25 -1.56
CA THR A 20 -7.62 13.81 -1.00
C THR A 20 -8.09 15.11 -1.66
N THR A 21 -7.22 15.87 -2.34
CA THR A 21 -7.55 17.24 -2.79
C THR A 21 -7.47 17.47 -4.29
N LYS A 22 -6.88 16.55 -5.05
CA LYS A 22 -6.72 16.66 -6.50
C LYS A 22 -7.60 15.62 -7.20
N PRO A 23 -8.10 15.93 -8.41
CA PRO A 23 -8.69 14.89 -9.24
C PRO A 23 -7.62 13.88 -9.67
N GLU A 24 -8.03 12.62 -9.85
CA GLU A 24 -7.19 11.59 -10.47
C GLU A 24 -6.93 11.96 -11.96
N GLY A 25 -5.70 11.75 -12.43
CA GLY A 25 -5.20 12.22 -13.73
C GLY A 25 -5.56 11.36 -14.95
N GLY A 26 -6.09 10.17 -14.74
CA GLY A 26 -6.60 9.27 -15.76
C GLY A 26 -5.55 8.36 -16.39
N VAL A 27 -6.03 7.48 -17.26
CA VAL A 27 -5.24 6.45 -17.96
C VAL A 27 -4.05 7.05 -18.72
N GLU A 28 -4.23 8.21 -19.35
CA GLU A 28 -3.18 8.88 -20.11
C GLU A 28 -2.01 9.29 -19.19
N ALA A 29 -2.31 9.97 -18.08
CA ALA A 29 -1.31 10.39 -17.10
C ALA A 29 -0.59 9.18 -16.47
N ALA A 30 -1.34 8.13 -16.10
CA ALA A 30 -0.75 6.89 -15.59
C ALA A 30 0.17 6.21 -16.61
N SER A 31 -0.23 6.17 -17.89
CA SER A 31 0.57 5.60 -18.98
C SER A 31 1.86 6.38 -19.23
N GLU A 32 1.85 7.71 -19.06
CA GLU A 32 3.05 8.53 -19.12
C GLU A 32 4.02 8.17 -17.98
N GLN A 33 3.53 7.93 -16.77
CA GLN A 33 4.38 7.50 -15.65
C GLN A 33 4.95 6.10 -15.88
N ILE A 34 4.14 5.15 -16.37
CA ILE A 34 4.65 3.82 -16.77
C ILE A 34 5.78 3.94 -17.80
N THR A 35 5.58 4.74 -18.85
CA THR A 35 6.60 4.96 -19.87
C THR A 35 7.88 5.55 -19.29
N LYS A 36 7.75 6.49 -18.35
CA LYS A 36 8.87 7.16 -17.69
C LYS A 36 9.71 6.23 -16.81
N TYR A 37 9.08 5.33 -16.05
CA TYR A 37 9.75 4.53 -15.03
C TYR A 37 10.06 3.09 -15.46
N PHE A 38 9.33 2.54 -16.43
CA PHE A 38 9.42 1.13 -16.82
C PHE A 38 9.60 0.90 -18.33
N GLU A 39 10.02 1.93 -19.08
CA GLU A 39 10.49 1.86 -20.48
C GLU A 39 9.66 1.00 -21.48
N GLY A 40 8.34 0.86 -21.26
CA GLY A 40 7.44 0.11 -22.14
C GLY A 40 7.29 -1.39 -21.84
N GLU A 41 7.75 -1.85 -20.67
CA GLU A 41 7.57 -3.24 -20.21
C GLU A 41 6.10 -3.58 -19.89
N TRP A 42 5.27 -2.56 -19.69
CA TRP A 42 3.91 -2.68 -19.21
C TRP A 42 2.90 -2.09 -20.20
N ARG A 43 1.76 -2.76 -20.34
CA ARG A 43 0.62 -2.36 -21.18
C ARG A 43 -0.59 -2.11 -20.28
N PHE A 44 -1.34 -1.04 -20.58
CA PHE A 44 -2.62 -0.79 -19.93
C PHE A 44 -3.60 -1.96 -20.15
N ASP A 45 -4.24 -2.38 -19.07
CA ASP A 45 -5.27 -3.42 -19.07
C ASP A 45 -6.65 -2.84 -18.80
N ARG A 46 -6.83 -2.20 -17.64
CA ARG A 46 -8.12 -1.65 -17.20
C ARG A 46 -7.98 -0.61 -16.08
N THR A 47 -9.06 0.08 -15.80
CA THR A 47 -9.22 0.89 -14.57
C THR A 47 -9.88 0.04 -13.49
N GLY A 48 -9.52 0.30 -12.24
CA GLY A 48 -10.15 -0.24 -11.03
C GLY A 48 -9.83 0.67 -9.86
N ASP A 49 -9.72 0.09 -8.67
CA ASP A 49 -9.49 0.82 -7.42
C ASP A 49 -8.35 0.20 -6.60
N LEU A 50 -8.03 0.83 -5.46
CA LEU A 50 -6.95 0.40 -4.59
C LEU A 50 -7.28 -0.89 -3.83
N ASP A 51 -8.56 -1.15 -3.52
CA ASP A 51 -8.99 -2.41 -2.86
C ASP A 51 -8.68 -3.63 -3.73
N GLU A 52 -8.96 -3.51 -5.04
CA GLU A 52 -8.55 -4.51 -6.03
C GLU A 52 -7.03 -4.71 -6.07
N ALA A 53 -6.26 -3.64 -5.90
CA ALA A 53 -4.81 -3.67 -5.95
C ALA A 53 -4.15 -4.25 -4.70
N PHE A 54 -4.83 -4.25 -3.55
CA PHE A 54 -4.38 -4.92 -2.32
C PHE A 54 -4.45 -6.45 -2.39
N ASN A 55 -5.19 -6.98 -3.37
CA ASN A 55 -5.36 -8.42 -3.54
C ASN A 55 -4.99 -8.86 -4.98
N PRO A 56 -3.73 -8.67 -5.40
CA PRO A 56 -3.32 -9.01 -6.76
C PRO A 56 -3.44 -10.52 -6.97
N THR A 57 -4.15 -10.91 -8.03
CA THR A 57 -4.31 -12.33 -8.42
C THR A 57 -3.25 -12.81 -9.41
N ASP A 58 -2.47 -11.89 -9.95
CA ASP A 58 -1.50 -12.06 -11.02
C ASP A 58 -0.51 -10.88 -11.06
N GLU A 59 0.59 -11.06 -11.79
CA GLU A 59 1.61 -10.04 -12.00
C GLU A 59 0.99 -8.81 -12.67
N SER A 60 0.80 -7.76 -11.88
CA SER A 60 0.23 -6.50 -12.32
C SER A 60 0.79 -5.33 -11.54
N LEU A 61 0.83 -4.19 -12.22
CA LEU A 61 1.24 -2.92 -11.67
C LEU A 61 0.06 -1.95 -11.79
N TRP A 62 -0.31 -1.32 -10.69
CA TRP A 62 -1.39 -0.35 -10.63
C TRP A 62 -0.83 1.04 -10.39
N VAL A 63 -1.38 2.02 -11.10
CA VAL A 63 -0.86 3.39 -11.08
C VAL A 63 -1.99 4.39 -10.93
N GLY A 64 -1.85 5.31 -9.99
CA GLY A 64 -2.73 6.47 -9.82
C GLY A 64 -1.94 7.76 -9.84
N THR A 65 -2.55 8.84 -10.34
CA THR A 65 -1.89 10.15 -10.44
C THR A 65 -2.79 11.26 -9.90
N TRP A 66 -2.26 12.13 -9.05
CA TRP A 66 -2.99 13.23 -8.40
C TRP A 66 -2.12 14.47 -8.33
N GLY A 67 -2.29 15.40 -9.28
CA GLY A 67 -1.41 16.56 -9.39
C GLY A 67 0.05 16.15 -9.59
N ASP A 68 0.92 16.53 -8.64
CA ASP A 68 2.36 16.19 -8.66
C ASP A 68 2.67 14.86 -7.93
N THR A 69 1.65 14.13 -7.46
CA THR A 69 1.79 12.83 -6.80
C THR A 69 1.49 11.71 -7.78
N VAL A 70 2.40 10.74 -7.88
CA VAL A 70 2.14 9.44 -8.52
C VAL A 70 2.26 8.34 -7.47
N VAL A 71 1.38 7.35 -7.53
CA VAL A 71 1.43 6.14 -6.70
C VAL A 71 1.48 4.93 -7.61
N PHE A 72 2.42 4.03 -7.33
CA PHE A 72 2.55 2.69 -7.89
C PHE A 72 2.21 1.69 -6.79
N THR A 73 1.42 0.68 -7.11
CA THR A 73 1.16 -0.47 -6.22
C THR A 73 1.12 -1.76 -7.02
N GLY A 74 1.59 -2.85 -6.43
CA GLY A 74 1.78 -4.13 -7.09
C GLY A 74 2.44 -5.14 -6.17
N GLU A 75 2.95 -6.23 -6.75
CA GLU A 75 3.73 -7.23 -5.99
C GLU A 75 4.97 -6.61 -5.32
N GLU A 76 5.60 -7.39 -4.43
CA GLU A 76 6.79 -7.04 -3.64
C GLU A 76 7.97 -6.51 -4.47
N THR A 77 7.94 -6.71 -5.80
CA THR A 77 8.93 -6.22 -6.75
C THR A 77 9.15 -4.71 -6.72
N LEU A 78 8.19 -3.92 -6.23
CA LEU A 78 8.40 -2.47 -6.03
C LEU A 78 9.39 -2.15 -4.91
N GLY A 79 9.60 -3.07 -3.96
CA GLY A 79 10.58 -2.92 -2.88
C GLY A 79 12.02 -2.81 -3.38
N TYR A 80 12.37 -3.46 -4.49
CA TYR A 80 13.70 -3.37 -5.12
C TYR A 80 13.98 -2.01 -5.77
N LEU A 81 12.96 -1.17 -5.97
CA LEU A 81 13.14 0.14 -6.62
C LEU A 81 13.63 1.22 -5.64
N VAL A 82 13.71 0.91 -4.33
CA VAL A 82 14.10 1.88 -3.31
C VAL A 82 15.12 1.26 -2.36
N ASP A 83 16.40 1.27 -2.75
CA ASP A 83 17.49 0.95 -1.83
C ASP A 83 17.73 2.10 -0.83
N GLU A 84 17.55 3.35 -1.26
CA GLU A 84 17.66 4.56 -0.43
C GLU A 84 16.52 5.56 -0.77
N PRO A 85 15.94 6.26 0.23
CA PRO A 85 14.89 7.24 -0.03
C PRO A 85 15.45 8.44 -0.80
N ALA A 86 15.05 8.55 -2.06
CA ALA A 86 15.36 9.71 -2.89
C ALA A 86 14.47 10.91 -2.51
N ASP A 87 14.84 12.09 -3.00
CA ASP A 87 14.00 13.28 -2.89
C ASP A 87 12.59 12.96 -3.42
N ASN A 88 11.58 13.23 -2.60
CA ASN A 88 10.16 13.02 -2.91
C ASN A 88 9.73 11.55 -3.07
N THR A 89 10.54 10.56 -2.70
CA THR A 89 10.14 9.14 -2.74
C THR A 89 9.58 8.67 -1.40
N TRP A 90 8.36 8.16 -1.44
CA TRP A 90 7.65 7.54 -0.32
C TRP A 90 7.48 6.06 -0.60
N PHE A 91 7.81 5.21 0.36
CA PHE A 91 7.66 3.77 0.22
C PHE A 91 6.93 3.22 1.43
N LEU A 92 6.02 2.28 1.19
CA LEU A 92 5.37 1.51 2.22
C LEU A 92 5.18 0.08 1.73
N PHE A 93 5.44 -0.87 2.63
CA PHE A 93 5.14 -2.28 2.46
C PHE A 93 4.53 -2.80 3.77
N THR A 94 3.42 -3.51 3.62
CA THR A 94 2.70 -4.16 4.71
C THR A 94 2.26 -5.55 4.25
N HIS A 95 2.44 -6.53 5.13
CA HIS A 95 2.09 -7.91 4.83
C HIS A 95 1.59 -8.64 6.07
N SER A 96 0.26 -8.75 6.20
CA SER A 96 -0.42 -9.40 7.32
C SER A 96 0.09 -10.80 7.68
N MET A 97 0.39 -11.67 6.70
CA MET A 97 0.88 -13.03 7.04
C MET A 97 2.32 -13.10 7.53
N MET A 98 3.11 -12.03 7.35
CA MET A 98 4.51 -11.95 7.79
C MET A 98 4.68 -10.94 8.92
N ASP A 99 3.56 -10.39 9.42
CA ASP A 99 3.53 -9.25 10.34
C ASP A 99 4.52 -8.14 9.92
N ALA A 100 4.61 -7.88 8.61
CA ALA A 100 5.64 -7.02 8.04
C ALA A 100 5.18 -5.56 8.01
N CYS A 101 6.07 -4.67 8.43
CA CYS A 101 5.95 -3.22 8.40
C CYS A 101 7.25 -2.63 7.88
N SER A 102 7.24 -2.13 6.65
CA SER A 102 8.37 -1.41 6.08
C SER A 102 7.90 -0.09 5.51
N TYR A 103 8.54 1.02 5.88
CA TYR A 103 8.26 2.30 5.23
C TYR A 103 9.48 3.19 5.19
N ARG A 104 9.53 4.02 4.14
CA ARG A 104 10.57 5.02 3.93
C ARG A 104 9.95 6.35 3.56
N THR A 105 10.44 7.42 4.16
CA THR A 105 10.01 8.79 3.86
C THR A 105 11.16 9.58 3.22
N PRO A 106 10.85 10.59 2.39
CA PRO A 106 11.87 11.47 1.82
C PRO A 106 12.73 12.18 2.89
N PRO A 107 13.99 12.56 2.59
CA PRO A 107 14.84 13.31 3.51
C PRO A 107 14.23 14.64 4.00
N ASN A 108 13.47 15.33 3.15
CA ASN A 108 12.72 16.55 3.51
C ASN A 108 11.50 16.28 4.41
N HIS A 109 11.17 15.01 4.66
CA HIS A 109 10.15 14.52 5.56
C HIS A 109 10.75 13.58 6.62
N ARG A 110 11.85 14.02 7.26
CA ARG A 110 12.59 13.32 8.33
C ARG A 110 13.40 12.10 7.88
N GLY A 111 13.29 11.64 6.63
CA GLY A 111 14.15 10.59 6.09
C GLY A 111 14.03 9.25 6.85
N ARG A 112 12.86 9.01 7.44
CA ARG A 112 12.60 7.82 8.26
C ARG A 112 12.66 6.56 7.44
N VAL A 113 13.26 5.52 8.02
CA VAL A 113 13.35 4.16 7.48
C VAL A 113 13.01 3.23 8.62
N VAL A 114 11.94 2.46 8.46
CA VAL A 114 11.53 1.41 9.39
C VAL A 114 11.34 0.12 8.60
N ASP A 115 11.82 -0.98 9.16
CA ASP A 115 11.74 -2.31 8.58
C ASP A 115 11.61 -3.33 9.71
N LEU A 116 10.41 -3.88 9.88
CA LEU A 116 10.03 -4.83 10.92
C LEU A 116 9.24 -5.96 10.30
N ASP A 117 9.40 -7.17 10.82
CA ASP A 117 8.61 -8.36 10.45
C ASP A 117 8.28 -9.20 11.70
N ASP A 118 7.69 -10.38 11.49
CA ASP A 118 7.35 -11.33 12.56
C ASP A 118 8.55 -11.79 13.41
N SER A 119 9.78 -11.57 12.94
CA SER A 119 11.01 -11.90 13.66
C SER A 119 11.54 -10.75 14.52
N ALA A 120 10.97 -9.55 14.40
CA ALA A 120 11.43 -8.37 15.13
C ALA A 120 11.27 -8.52 16.65
N THR A 121 12.38 -8.32 17.37
CA THR A 121 12.42 -8.35 18.83
C THR A 121 11.88 -7.05 19.44
N ALA A 122 11.65 -7.04 20.75
CA ALA A 122 11.33 -5.84 21.50
C ALA A 122 12.40 -4.74 21.32
N GLU A 123 13.68 -5.12 21.28
CA GLU A 123 14.79 -4.19 21.07
C GLU A 123 14.74 -3.58 19.67
N ASP A 124 14.43 -4.37 18.64
CA ASP A 124 14.29 -3.88 17.26
C ASP A 124 13.13 -2.88 17.12
N LYS A 125 12.00 -3.16 17.78
CA LYS A 125 10.82 -2.28 17.78
C LYS A 125 11.08 -0.95 18.51
N VAL A 126 11.86 -0.98 19.59
CA VAL A 126 12.31 0.24 20.28
C VAL A 126 13.28 1.02 19.41
N ALA A 127 14.26 0.34 18.81
CA ALA A 127 15.23 0.97 17.91
C ALA A 127 14.56 1.62 16.69
N ALA A 128 13.50 1.00 16.15
CA ALA A 128 12.71 1.56 15.06
C ALA A 128 12.06 2.90 15.43
N LEU A 129 11.80 3.17 16.72
CA LEU A 129 11.17 4.39 17.22
C LEU A 129 12.17 5.37 17.88
N GLU A 130 13.46 5.29 17.52
CA GLU A 130 14.45 6.29 17.91
C GLU A 130 14.54 7.46 16.90
N GLY A 131 14.96 8.63 17.39
CA GLY A 131 15.24 9.80 16.56
C GLY A 131 14.04 10.72 16.32
N ASP A 132 14.01 11.38 15.16
CA ASP A 132 12.97 12.34 14.77
C ASP A 132 11.73 11.59 14.27
N LEU A 133 10.86 11.19 15.20
CA LEU A 133 9.63 10.44 14.93
C LEU A 133 8.66 11.18 14.02
N LEU A 134 7.91 10.48 13.16
CA LEU A 134 6.69 10.94 12.46
C LEU A 134 5.52 11.04 13.44
N PRO A 135 4.49 11.88 13.17
CA PRO A 135 3.39 12.06 14.12
C PRO A 135 2.72 10.74 14.53
N PHE A 136 2.45 9.84 13.58
CA PHE A 136 1.81 8.55 13.86
C PHE A 136 2.70 7.57 14.64
N GLU A 137 4.00 7.80 14.73
CA GLU A 137 4.93 6.97 15.50
C GLU A 137 4.98 7.36 16.98
N GLU A 138 4.62 8.62 17.30
CA GLU A 138 4.69 9.14 18.67
C GLU A 138 3.85 8.34 19.69
N PRO A 139 2.61 7.90 19.39
CA PRO A 139 1.83 7.05 20.30
C PRO A 139 2.51 5.71 20.60
N PHE A 140 3.11 5.07 19.59
CA PHE A 140 3.85 3.83 19.77
C PHE A 140 5.08 4.03 20.67
N ALA A 141 5.82 5.13 20.46
CA ALA A 141 7.02 5.43 21.26
C ALA A 141 6.69 5.74 22.74
N ARG A 142 5.48 6.23 23.02
CA ARG A 142 4.97 6.43 24.38
C ARG A 142 4.45 5.15 25.03
N GLY A 143 4.24 4.09 24.25
CA GLY A 143 3.67 2.82 24.70
C GLY A 143 2.14 2.80 24.74
N ASP A 144 1.47 3.72 24.03
CA ASP A 144 0.01 3.79 23.97
C ASP A 144 -0.61 2.57 23.24
N HIS A 145 0.19 1.90 22.40
CA HIS A 145 -0.17 0.72 21.60
C HIS A 145 0.53 -0.58 22.06
N ASN A 146 0.94 -0.65 23.32
CA ASN A 146 1.56 -1.88 23.83
C ASN A 146 0.54 -3.02 23.89
N TYR A 147 0.97 -4.23 23.50
CA TYR A 147 0.15 -5.43 23.56
C TYR A 147 -0.07 -5.82 25.02
N ASP A 148 -1.31 -5.69 25.50
CA ASP A 148 -1.67 -5.91 26.91
C ASP A 148 -1.32 -7.33 27.39
N ASP A 149 -1.40 -8.32 26.51
CA ASP A 149 -1.14 -9.73 26.83
C ASP A 149 0.36 -10.08 26.84
N ASP A 150 1.20 -9.25 26.22
CA ASP A 150 2.67 -9.38 26.26
C ASP A 150 3.34 -8.00 26.19
N PRO A 151 3.47 -7.30 27.33
CA PRO A 151 4.08 -5.98 27.37
C PRO A 151 5.56 -5.96 26.97
N GLU A 152 6.25 -7.12 27.03
CA GLU A 152 7.61 -7.24 26.53
C GLU A 152 7.64 -7.22 25.00
N TYR A 153 6.55 -7.58 24.33
CA TYR A 153 6.41 -7.55 22.89
C TYR A 153 6.30 -6.12 22.32
N GLY A 154 6.05 -5.10 23.15
CA GLY A 154 5.81 -3.73 22.71
C GLY A 154 4.50 -3.65 21.93
N TYR A 155 4.55 -3.16 20.68
CA TYR A 155 3.40 -3.07 19.78
C TYR A 155 3.44 -4.13 18.67
N HIS A 156 2.30 -4.34 18.00
CA HIS A 156 2.24 -5.21 16.82
C HIS A 156 2.74 -4.44 15.58
N PRO A 157 3.72 -4.96 14.79
CA PRO A 157 4.24 -4.22 13.64
C PRO A 157 3.16 -3.82 12.62
N LEU A 158 2.14 -4.66 12.42
CA LEU A 158 1.01 -4.31 11.56
C LEU A 158 0.23 -3.08 12.03
N GLU A 159 0.07 -2.83 13.34
CA GLU A 159 -0.61 -1.62 13.82
C GLU A 159 0.17 -0.36 13.43
N LEU A 160 1.50 -0.43 13.48
CA LEU A 160 2.38 0.63 13.00
C LEU A 160 2.28 0.79 11.48
N ALA A 161 2.22 -0.33 10.73
CA ALA A 161 2.08 -0.32 9.27
C ALA A 161 0.75 0.33 8.83
N GLU A 162 -0.37 -0.03 9.45
CA GLU A 162 -1.69 0.54 9.17
C GLU A 162 -1.74 2.04 9.50
N SER A 163 -1.11 2.44 10.61
CA SER A 163 -0.95 3.86 10.97
C SER A 163 -0.12 4.62 9.92
N ALA A 164 0.90 3.98 9.36
CA ALA A 164 1.69 4.53 8.26
C ALA A 164 0.87 4.61 6.95
N VAL A 165 0.05 3.61 6.63
CA VAL A 165 -0.85 3.63 5.46
C VAL A 165 -1.81 4.82 5.54
N LEU A 166 -2.47 4.99 6.69
CA LEU A 166 -3.38 6.11 6.93
C LEU A 166 -2.65 7.45 6.84
N TRP A 167 -1.49 7.58 7.49
CA TRP A 167 -0.77 8.85 7.54
C TRP A 167 -0.13 9.23 6.19
N MET A 168 0.40 8.27 5.44
CA MET A 168 1.07 8.51 4.15
C MET A 168 0.08 8.62 2.99
N PHE A 169 -0.92 7.74 2.92
CA PHE A 169 -1.80 7.59 1.76
C PHE A 169 -3.26 7.92 2.02
N GLY A 170 -3.68 8.07 3.29
CA GLY A 170 -5.02 8.53 3.66
C GLY A 170 -6.10 7.46 3.47
N THR A 171 -5.71 6.21 3.35
CA THR A 171 -6.58 5.03 3.21
C THR A 171 -6.39 4.10 4.39
N GLU A 172 -7.22 3.08 4.51
CA GLU A 172 -7.05 1.98 5.47
C GLU A 172 -6.88 0.64 4.75
N GLY A 173 -6.19 -0.31 5.41
CA GLY A 173 -6.16 -1.73 5.04
C GLY A 173 -7.16 -2.51 5.90
N GLU A 174 -6.66 -3.16 6.95
CA GLU A 174 -7.51 -3.82 7.96
C GLU A 174 -8.02 -2.85 9.05
N GLY A 175 -7.48 -1.63 9.08
CA GLY A 175 -7.85 -0.54 9.98
C GLY A 175 -6.69 -0.15 10.89
N ALA A 176 -6.34 1.15 10.90
CA ALA A 176 -5.31 1.68 11.80
C ALA A 176 -5.80 1.69 13.25
N ALA A 177 -4.85 1.57 14.19
CA ALA A 177 -5.16 1.72 15.60
C ALA A 177 -5.72 3.13 15.90
N GLU A 178 -6.77 3.22 16.71
CA GLU A 178 -7.40 4.50 17.06
C GLU A 178 -6.59 5.22 18.17
N ASP A 179 -6.05 6.39 17.85
CA ASP A 179 -5.25 7.22 18.76
C ASP A 179 -5.45 8.73 18.47
N ASP A 180 -4.69 9.58 19.16
CA ASP A 180 -4.80 11.04 19.05
C ASP A 180 -4.41 11.59 17.67
N VAL A 181 -3.67 10.82 16.87
CA VAL A 181 -3.29 11.17 15.50
C VAL A 181 -4.32 10.62 14.52
N SER A 182 -4.60 9.32 14.56
CA SER A 182 -5.52 8.66 13.61
C SER A 182 -6.95 9.16 13.76
N ALA A 183 -7.41 9.52 14.97
CA ALA A 183 -8.74 10.10 15.18
C ALA A 183 -8.96 11.46 14.48
N THR A 184 -7.90 12.12 14.04
CA THR A 184 -7.98 13.38 13.26
C THR A 184 -8.08 13.16 11.76
N MET A 185 -7.91 11.91 11.30
CA MET A 185 -7.91 11.52 9.91
C MET A 185 -9.15 10.67 9.61
N THR A 186 -9.92 11.04 8.59
CA THR A 186 -10.97 10.16 8.06
C THR A 186 -10.37 9.38 6.91
N PRO A 187 -10.26 8.04 7.01
CA PRO A 187 -9.74 7.23 5.92
C PRO A 187 -10.65 7.34 4.70
N ILE A 188 -10.04 7.39 3.52
CA ILE A 188 -10.74 7.18 2.25
C ILE A 188 -10.92 5.66 2.10
N ASP A 189 -12.13 5.24 1.70
CA ASP A 189 -12.38 3.85 1.34
C ASP A 189 -11.46 3.47 0.16
N PRO A 190 -10.67 2.37 0.24
CA PRO A 190 -9.76 1.99 -0.83
C PRO A 190 -10.49 1.75 -2.18
N GLY A 191 -11.78 1.39 -2.16
CA GLY A 191 -12.64 1.30 -3.35
C GLY A 191 -12.96 2.64 -4.01
N GLU A 192 -12.70 3.77 -3.33
CA GLU A 192 -12.87 5.12 -3.88
C GLU A 192 -11.57 5.68 -4.49
N ILE A 193 -10.42 5.05 -4.24
CA ILE A 193 -9.13 5.46 -4.79
C ILE A 193 -8.93 4.81 -6.15
N ILE A 194 -9.22 5.55 -7.21
CA ILE A 194 -9.12 5.07 -8.59
C ILE A 194 -7.65 4.85 -9.00
N LEU A 195 -7.38 3.69 -9.60
CA LEU A 195 -6.09 3.29 -10.15
C LEU A 195 -6.23 2.68 -11.54
N HIS A 196 -5.13 2.65 -12.27
CA HIS A 196 -5.02 2.06 -13.60
C HIS A 196 -4.10 0.87 -13.58
N ARG A 197 -4.63 -0.29 -13.93
CA ARG A 197 -3.92 -1.56 -13.99
C ARG A 197 -3.14 -1.68 -15.29
N PHE A 198 -1.91 -2.12 -15.15
CA PHE A 198 -1.01 -2.50 -16.22
C PHE A 198 -0.54 -3.94 -16.01
N VAL A 199 -0.35 -4.65 -17.11
CA VAL A 199 0.17 -6.02 -17.15
C VAL A 199 1.42 -6.06 -18.01
N PRO A 200 2.29 -7.07 -17.88
CA PRO A 200 3.44 -7.22 -18.77
C PRO A 200 3.00 -7.19 -20.24
N ALA A 201 3.76 -6.51 -21.10
CA ALA A 201 3.38 -6.30 -22.50
C ALA A 201 3.18 -7.61 -23.29
N GLY A 202 3.80 -8.72 -22.85
CA GLY A 202 3.63 -10.07 -23.41
C GLY A 202 2.39 -10.83 -22.96
N THR A 203 1.61 -10.30 -22.00
CA THR A 203 0.43 -10.97 -21.45
C THR A 203 -0.72 -10.99 -22.47
N PRO A 204 -1.28 -12.18 -22.81
CA PRO A 204 -2.39 -12.30 -23.75
C PRO A 204 -3.57 -11.43 -23.36
N GLU A 205 -4.23 -10.80 -24.34
CA GLU A 205 -5.47 -10.06 -24.09
C GLU A 205 -6.53 -11.01 -23.53
N ARG A 206 -7.14 -10.62 -22.40
CA ARG A 206 -8.24 -11.37 -21.81
C ARG A 206 -9.43 -11.26 -22.77
N SER A 207 -9.84 -12.38 -23.38
CA SER A 207 -11.05 -12.36 -24.20
C SER A 207 -12.24 -12.05 -23.30
N GLU A 208 -13.11 -11.11 -23.69
CA GLU A 208 -14.33 -10.71 -22.94
C GLU A 208 -15.31 -11.88 -22.67
N SER A 209 -15.01 -13.09 -23.15
CA SER A 209 -15.88 -14.27 -23.07
C SER A 209 -15.75 -15.12 -21.81
N GLU A 210 -14.82 -14.81 -20.90
CA GLU A 210 -14.61 -15.60 -19.67
C GLU A 210 -15.32 -15.03 -18.42
N GLY A 211 -15.88 -13.82 -18.48
CA GLY A 211 -16.55 -13.16 -17.35
C GLY A 211 -17.91 -13.75 -16.94
N ASP A 212 -18.42 -14.78 -17.62
CA ASP A 212 -19.82 -15.23 -17.43
C ASP A 212 -19.99 -16.75 -17.20
N LYS A 213 -18.91 -17.48 -16.88
CA LYS A 213 -18.97 -18.95 -16.74
C LYS A 213 -18.76 -19.54 -15.34
N GLU A 214 -18.62 -18.73 -14.29
CA GLU A 214 -18.47 -19.27 -12.92
C GLU A 214 -19.77 -19.42 -12.11
N LYS A 215 -20.95 -19.22 -12.70
CA LYS A 215 -22.24 -19.57 -12.02
C LYS A 215 -22.89 -20.88 -12.47
N GLY A 216 -22.21 -21.70 -13.29
CA GLY A 216 -22.84 -22.85 -13.95
C GLY A 216 -22.40 -24.25 -13.53
N PHE A 217 -21.19 -24.44 -12.97
CA PHE A 217 -20.59 -25.78 -12.94
C PHE A 217 -20.97 -26.63 -11.71
N PHE A 218 -21.30 -26.01 -10.56
CA PHE A 218 -21.67 -26.75 -9.34
C PHE A 218 -23.12 -27.27 -9.29
N SER A 219 -24.00 -26.89 -10.23
CA SER A 219 -25.40 -27.37 -10.24
C SER A 219 -25.63 -28.69 -11.00
N ARG A 220 -24.61 -29.24 -11.68
CA ARG A 220 -24.73 -30.49 -12.46
C ARG A 220 -24.19 -31.74 -11.78
N LEU A 221 -23.61 -31.63 -10.59
CA LEU A 221 -23.02 -32.77 -9.86
C LEU A 221 -23.91 -33.37 -8.76
N PHE A 222 -25.03 -32.72 -8.41
CA PHE A 222 -26.01 -33.26 -7.46
C PHE A 222 -27.45 -32.99 -7.93
N GLY A 223 -27.93 -33.81 -8.87
CA GLY A 223 -29.30 -33.70 -9.37
C GLY A 223 -29.66 -34.84 -10.32
N GLY A 224 -29.79 -36.05 -9.79
CA GLY A 224 -30.23 -37.18 -10.60
C GLY A 224 -30.12 -38.55 -9.92
N LYS A 225 -30.94 -38.79 -8.90
CA LYS A 225 -31.73 -40.03 -8.73
C LYS A 225 -32.83 -39.81 -7.71
#